data_AF-A0A1F9R1D6-F1
#
_entry.id   AF-A0A1F9R1D6-F1
#
_cell.length_a   1.000
_cell.length_b   1.000
_cell.length_c   1.000
_cell.angle_alpha   90.00
_cell.angle_beta   90.00
_cell.angle_gamma   90.00
#
_symmetry.space_group_name_H-M   'P 1'
#
loop_
_entity.id
_entity.type
_entity.pdbx_description
1 polymer ?
#
loop_
_entity_poly.entity_id
_entity_poly.type
_entity_poly.pdbx_seq_one_letter_code
_entity_poly.pdbx_strand_id
1 'polypeptide(L)'
;MLARNLVAKLWKLHLARLLPVVIGINLASRLHAQNHVSPSAAYRAVAPFASQRAFVSAAGATLPLPADLSVVFPKLQSSLNPTEDIGALRRVLVQIRLEPRELGAMPAAGRERIESALKDYADKLTAEMAATRGPSDNPVRSIMELNALKHRSEDLLAAMGFMEMKNGSELVLTINQDLANLTQALIDRSDALTEEVLALLPGASGAAEYGRTVVVPVGNGGSSVALKFAKPNKGVEGEGPGMDRAARFGIDAPVALPSRSGYVRPINGQAPQAQYGTAFVAYLLPGKLAGEFFSYLGDTLPKDWSRKQKTQAVKSSALNAVDGILRLFENGWVHGSLAPLSHSEREWEWDYWKPVGGETFYDIPRFGPTGIHDWDAGLSYANIRRSGLADFEELKPFPSDPAQRRKAVGQNIFELSMLVMRAGYRNGLGVRDVAGILAGVLQRHASGIVGDSAIKIDRPILLPLLTGIARRFHTFYVLADIMPRGLVRRYNDGVSRVVVRPIQAGAPLVMPGEIVQPLIMDVVKPYVEALIGGFHGSPGEGKLWVDFLKRSFFWDTSSRFKKIVSLAIRPAIALLLGFETAPYLGKLGRFRQSWIGQERGIIKGS
;
A
#
# COMPACT_ATOMS: atom_id res chain seq x y z
N MET A 1 24.63 43.26 -19.49
CA MET A 1 25.39 42.19 -20.21
C MET A 1 26.24 41.30 -19.28
N LEU A 2 26.89 41.83 -18.23
CA LEU A 2 27.77 41.07 -17.34
C LEU A 2 27.08 39.92 -16.55
N ALA A 3 25.81 40.09 -16.14
CA ALA A 3 25.06 39.03 -15.44
C ALA A 3 24.73 37.80 -16.33
N ARG A 4 24.49 37.98 -17.63
CA ARG A 4 24.28 36.87 -18.59
C ARG A 4 25.54 36.03 -18.79
N ASN A 5 26.71 36.67 -18.80
CA ASN A 5 28.00 35.99 -18.91
C ASN A 5 28.38 35.24 -17.63
N LEU A 6 28.00 35.74 -16.45
CA LEU A 6 28.20 35.05 -15.18
C LEU A 6 27.32 33.81 -15.06
N VAL A 7 26.05 33.91 -15.45
CA VAL A 7 25.10 32.78 -15.49
C VAL A 7 25.58 31.72 -16.50
N ALA A 8 26.04 32.11 -17.68
CA ALA A 8 26.59 31.19 -18.67
C ALA A 8 27.89 30.50 -18.20
N LYS A 9 28.77 31.22 -17.48
CA LYS A 9 29.99 30.64 -16.89
C LYS A 9 29.67 29.67 -15.75
N LEU A 10 28.72 30.00 -14.87
CA LEU A 10 28.25 29.10 -13.81
C LEU A 10 27.56 27.86 -14.38
N TRP A 11 26.72 28.01 -15.40
CA TRP A 11 26.12 26.88 -16.11
C TRP A 11 27.18 25.98 -16.74
N LYS A 12 28.21 26.53 -17.41
CA LYS A 12 29.33 25.76 -17.95
C LYS A 12 30.10 24.99 -16.86
N LEU A 13 30.34 25.61 -15.70
CA LEU A 13 31.04 24.98 -14.58
C LEU A 13 30.21 23.84 -13.96
N HIS A 14 28.90 24.01 -13.83
CA HIS A 14 28.00 22.97 -13.31
C HIS A 14 27.77 21.82 -14.30
N LEU A 15 27.65 22.11 -15.61
CA LEU A 15 27.63 21.09 -16.66
C LEU A 15 28.90 20.26 -16.69
N ALA A 16 30.07 20.90 -16.56
CA ALA A 16 31.36 20.21 -16.53
C ALA A 16 31.51 19.30 -15.30
N ARG A 17 30.81 19.59 -14.20
CA ARG A 17 30.74 18.72 -13.01
C ARG A 17 29.72 17.59 -13.13
N LEU A 18 28.66 17.75 -13.92
CA LEU A 18 27.66 16.71 -14.19
C LEU A 18 28.12 15.71 -15.27
N LEU A 19 29.00 16.12 -16.19
CA LEU A 19 29.49 15.28 -17.29
C LEU A 19 30.18 13.97 -16.82
N PRO A 20 31.10 13.99 -15.82
CA PRO A 20 31.71 12.77 -15.30
C PRO A 20 30.69 11.86 -14.60
N VAL A 21 29.64 12.44 -14.00
CA VAL A 21 28.58 11.68 -13.33
C VAL A 21 27.66 11.00 -14.35
N VAL A 22 27.27 11.68 -15.43
CA VAL A 22 26.48 11.10 -16.53
C VAL A 22 27.27 10.01 -17.28
N ILE A 23 28.58 10.23 -17.50
CA ILE A 23 29.48 9.24 -18.09
C ILE A 23 29.65 8.05 -17.13
N GLY A 24 29.79 8.30 -15.83
CA GLY A 24 29.85 7.28 -14.78
C GLY A 24 28.57 6.45 -14.67
N ILE A 25 27.39 7.06 -14.82
CA ILE A 25 26.09 6.38 -14.82
C ILE A 25 25.96 5.43 -16.01
N ASN A 26 26.40 5.84 -17.21
CA ASN A 26 26.38 4.98 -18.42
C ASN A 26 27.49 3.91 -18.40
N LEU A 27 28.65 4.17 -17.79
CA LEU A 27 29.74 3.18 -17.66
C LEU A 27 29.46 2.15 -16.55
N ALA A 28 28.98 2.57 -15.38
CA ALA A 28 28.69 1.66 -14.26
C ALA A 28 27.54 0.70 -14.58
N SER A 29 26.51 1.17 -15.30
CA SER A 29 25.40 0.33 -15.76
C SER A 29 25.79 -0.65 -16.89
N ARG A 30 26.86 -0.36 -17.65
CA ARG A 30 27.41 -1.28 -18.66
C ARG A 30 28.47 -2.24 -18.10
N LEU A 31 29.32 -1.80 -17.17
CA LEU A 31 30.30 -2.62 -16.48
C LEU A 31 29.66 -3.61 -15.49
N HIS A 32 28.46 -3.33 -14.97
CA HIS A 32 27.67 -4.30 -14.20
C HIS A 32 26.79 -5.24 -15.05
N ALA A 33 26.75 -5.06 -16.38
CA ALA A 33 25.98 -5.90 -17.29
C ALA A 33 26.84 -6.95 -18.03
N GLN A 34 28.16 -6.87 -17.95
CA GLN A 34 29.08 -7.84 -18.53
C GLN A 34 30.08 -8.29 -17.46
N ASN A 35 29.83 -9.44 -16.85
CA ASN A 35 30.80 -10.54 -16.85
C ASN A 35 30.21 -11.84 -16.26
N HIS A 36 30.49 -12.91 -16.99
CA HIS A 36 30.32 -14.34 -16.73
C HIS A 36 28.92 -14.96 -16.67
N VAL A 37 28.44 -15.26 -17.88
CA VAL A 37 27.84 -16.56 -18.21
C VAL A 37 28.80 -17.69 -17.78
N SER A 38 28.32 -18.62 -16.97
CA SER A 38 28.82 -20.00 -16.95
C SER A 38 27.64 -20.96 -16.80
N PRO A 39 27.50 -21.96 -17.67
CA PRO A 39 26.49 -23.00 -17.57
C PRO A 39 27.05 -24.18 -16.77
N SER A 40 26.37 -24.61 -15.70
CA SER A 40 26.16 -26.04 -15.37
C SER A 40 25.59 -26.26 -13.96
N ALA A 41 24.74 -27.29 -13.92
CA ALA A 41 24.54 -28.29 -12.87
C ALA A 41 24.03 -27.85 -11.47
N ALA A 42 22.79 -28.29 -11.22
CA ALA A 42 22.35 -29.07 -10.06
C ALA A 42 22.70 -28.55 -8.66
N TYR A 43 21.67 -28.19 -7.88
CA TYR A 43 21.48 -28.79 -6.57
C TYR A 43 19.99 -28.80 -6.20
N ARG A 44 19.46 -30.03 -6.09
CA ARG A 44 18.26 -30.32 -5.32
C ARG A 44 18.56 -30.14 -3.84
N ALA A 45 17.49 -29.85 -3.10
CA ALA A 45 17.18 -30.32 -1.75
C ALA A 45 17.27 -29.32 -0.59
N VAL A 46 16.21 -29.45 0.21
CA VAL A 46 16.03 -29.13 1.63
C VAL A 46 15.62 -27.70 1.99
N ALA A 47 14.30 -27.47 2.02
CA ALA A 47 13.67 -26.57 2.98
C ALA A 47 12.38 -27.23 3.50
N PRO A 48 12.38 -27.83 4.70
CA PRO A 48 11.21 -28.46 5.30
C PRO A 48 10.54 -27.46 6.25
N PHE A 49 9.74 -26.51 5.75
CA PHE A 49 8.89 -25.67 6.63
C PHE A 49 7.57 -25.27 5.95
N ALA A 50 7.01 -26.18 5.13
CA ALA A 50 5.77 -25.97 4.40
C ALA A 50 4.50 -26.51 5.11
N SER A 51 4.60 -27.12 6.29
CA SER A 51 3.51 -27.95 6.83
C SER A 51 2.56 -27.30 7.85
N GLN A 52 2.62 -25.98 8.11
CA GLN A 52 1.62 -25.33 8.99
C GLN A 52 1.04 -24.00 8.47
N ARG A 53 1.55 -23.42 7.38
CA ARG A 53 0.97 -22.22 6.74
C ARG A 53 0.07 -22.50 5.53
N ALA A 54 0.02 -23.75 5.07
CA ALA A 54 -0.64 -24.13 3.82
C ALA A 54 -2.17 -24.34 3.91
N PHE A 55 -2.77 -24.32 5.10
CA PHE A 55 -4.22 -24.56 5.25
C PHE A 55 -5.08 -23.30 5.33
N VAL A 56 -4.49 -22.10 5.42
CA VAL A 56 -5.24 -20.83 5.52
C VAL A 56 -5.21 -20.01 4.22
N SER A 57 -4.32 -20.33 3.28
CA SER A 57 -4.15 -19.57 2.03
C SER A 57 -5.00 -20.05 0.84
N ALA A 58 -5.85 -21.07 1.00
CA ALA A 58 -6.54 -21.73 -0.12
C ALA A 58 -8.07 -21.52 -0.18
N ALA A 59 -8.68 -20.77 0.75
CA ALA A 59 -10.15 -20.59 0.80
C ALA A 59 -10.64 -19.12 0.80
N GLY A 60 -9.77 -18.15 0.48
CA GLY A 60 -10.15 -16.73 0.36
C GLY A 60 -10.54 -16.39 -1.08
N ALA A 61 -11.84 -16.33 -1.37
CA ALA A 61 -12.38 -15.88 -2.66
C ALA A 61 -13.45 -14.80 -2.46
N THR A 62 -13.24 -13.56 -2.96
CA THR A 62 -14.31 -12.54 -3.23
C THR A 62 -13.97 -11.33 -4.14
N LEU A 63 -14.86 -10.63 -4.89
CA LEU A 63 -16.34 -10.52 -5.07
C LEU A 63 -16.81 -10.25 -6.55
N PRO A 64 -17.89 -10.90 -7.02
CA PRO A 64 -19.23 -10.37 -6.75
C PRO A 64 -19.84 -11.14 -5.59
N LEU A 65 -20.98 -10.70 -5.05
CA LEU A 65 -21.82 -11.59 -4.23
C LEU A 65 -21.91 -12.90 -5.03
N PRO A 66 -21.48 -14.06 -4.50
CA PRO A 66 -22.04 -15.29 -5.04
C PRO A 66 -23.53 -15.07 -4.89
N ALA A 67 -24.27 -15.00 -5.99
CA ALA A 67 -25.72 -14.88 -5.97
C ALA A 67 -26.31 -15.88 -4.95
N ASP A 68 -25.60 -17.01 -4.74
CA ASP A 68 -25.84 -18.05 -3.75
C ASP A 68 -25.88 -17.59 -2.27
N LEU A 69 -24.96 -16.76 -1.75
CA LEU A 69 -24.92 -16.48 -0.30
C LEU A 69 -26.04 -15.54 0.18
N SER A 70 -26.36 -14.50 -0.59
CA SER A 70 -27.49 -13.61 -0.31
C SER A 70 -28.86 -14.26 -0.56
N VAL A 71 -28.90 -15.34 -1.35
CA VAL A 71 -30.08 -16.18 -1.55
C VAL A 71 -30.26 -17.13 -0.36
N VAL A 72 -29.16 -17.69 0.16
CA VAL A 72 -29.19 -18.57 1.35
C VAL A 72 -29.47 -17.77 2.63
N PHE A 73 -28.94 -16.56 2.76
CA PHE A 73 -29.09 -15.66 3.92
C PHE A 73 -29.78 -14.34 3.53
N PRO A 74 -31.12 -14.29 3.45
CA PRO A 74 -31.85 -13.12 2.94
C PRO A 74 -31.63 -11.84 3.77
N LYS A 75 -31.31 -11.94 5.06
CA LYS A 75 -30.95 -10.79 5.91
C LYS A 75 -29.67 -10.06 5.49
N LEU A 76 -28.81 -10.67 4.68
CA LEU A 76 -27.66 -9.96 4.09
C LEU A 76 -28.09 -8.87 3.12
N GLN A 77 -29.27 -9.00 2.48
CA GLN A 77 -29.78 -8.00 1.55
C GLN A 77 -30.27 -6.74 2.23
N SER A 78 -30.70 -6.84 3.50
CA SER A 78 -31.16 -5.73 4.33
C SER A 78 -30.10 -5.19 5.29
N SER A 79 -28.86 -5.69 5.22
CA SER A 79 -27.75 -5.19 6.02
C SER A 79 -27.35 -3.76 5.62
N LEU A 80 -26.99 -2.94 6.62
CA LEU A 80 -26.39 -1.62 6.41
C LEU A 80 -24.93 -1.70 5.95
N ASN A 81 -24.21 -2.80 6.24
CA ASN A 81 -22.80 -3.02 5.90
C ASN A 81 -22.59 -4.41 5.27
N PRO A 82 -23.25 -4.71 4.14
CA PRO A 82 -23.36 -6.08 3.62
C PRO A 82 -22.01 -6.73 3.30
N THR A 83 -21.00 -5.96 2.89
CA THR A 83 -19.66 -6.50 2.57
C THR A 83 -18.91 -6.95 3.82
N GLU A 84 -18.94 -6.14 4.89
CA GLU A 84 -18.27 -6.48 6.16
C GLU A 84 -18.93 -7.72 6.79
N ASP A 85 -20.26 -7.77 6.73
CA ASP A 85 -21.05 -8.88 7.27
C ASP A 85 -20.83 -10.19 6.52
N ILE A 86 -20.72 -10.14 5.19
CA ILE A 86 -20.30 -11.29 4.37
C ILE A 86 -18.90 -11.75 4.78
N GLY A 87 -17.98 -10.81 5.04
CA GLY A 87 -16.64 -11.11 5.53
C GLY A 87 -16.65 -11.86 6.86
N ALA A 88 -17.44 -11.39 7.83
CA ALA A 88 -17.64 -12.05 9.13
C ALA A 88 -18.23 -13.45 8.96
N LEU A 89 -19.29 -13.57 8.17
CA LEU A 89 -19.92 -14.85 7.84
C LEU A 89 -18.89 -15.85 7.28
N ARG A 90 -18.08 -15.44 6.30
CA ARG A 90 -17.04 -16.32 5.74
C ARG A 90 -16.03 -16.80 6.77
N ARG A 91 -15.57 -15.92 7.65
CA ARG A 91 -14.64 -16.30 8.71
C ARG A 91 -15.24 -17.37 9.61
N VAL A 92 -16.52 -17.24 9.98
CA VAL A 92 -17.23 -18.27 10.77
C VAL A 92 -17.39 -19.57 9.99
N LEU A 93 -17.79 -19.52 8.72
CA LEU A 93 -17.94 -20.69 7.86
C LEU A 93 -16.65 -21.52 7.76
N VAL A 94 -15.49 -20.85 7.67
CA VAL A 94 -14.17 -21.50 7.70
C VAL A 94 -13.93 -22.22 9.03
N GLN A 95 -14.29 -21.62 10.17
CA GLN A 95 -14.10 -22.24 11.49
C GLN A 95 -14.95 -23.50 11.67
N ILE A 96 -16.18 -23.49 11.14
CA ILE A 96 -17.08 -24.64 11.19
C ILE A 96 -16.87 -25.64 10.04
N ARG A 97 -15.85 -25.41 9.20
CA ARG A 97 -15.48 -26.26 8.05
C ARG A 97 -16.63 -26.51 7.07
N LEU A 98 -17.43 -25.48 6.81
CA LEU A 98 -18.47 -25.51 5.78
C LEU A 98 -18.03 -24.65 4.60
N GLU A 99 -17.95 -25.25 3.41
CA GLU A 99 -17.61 -24.48 2.22
C GLU A 99 -18.84 -23.72 1.70
N PRO A 100 -18.68 -22.49 1.17
CA PRO A 100 -19.79 -21.73 0.59
C PRO A 100 -20.56 -22.46 -0.51
N ARG A 101 -19.88 -23.36 -1.25
CA ARG A 101 -20.50 -24.19 -2.30
C ARG A 101 -21.40 -25.28 -1.73
N GLU A 102 -21.04 -25.82 -0.56
CA GLU A 102 -21.87 -26.80 0.15
C GLU A 102 -23.16 -26.14 0.64
N LEU A 103 -23.09 -24.86 1.06
CA LEU A 103 -24.27 -24.09 1.48
C LEU A 103 -25.26 -23.84 0.34
N GLY A 104 -24.79 -23.54 -0.87
CA GLY A 104 -25.63 -23.31 -2.04
C GLY A 104 -26.33 -24.57 -2.57
N ALA A 105 -25.77 -25.76 -2.28
CA ALA A 105 -26.32 -27.05 -2.69
C ALA A 105 -27.13 -27.75 -1.59
N MET A 106 -27.20 -27.19 -0.38
CA MET A 106 -27.88 -27.79 0.76
C MET A 106 -29.41 -27.64 0.66
N PRO A 107 -30.20 -28.73 0.75
CA PRO A 107 -31.64 -28.66 0.94
C PRO A 107 -32.01 -27.93 2.23
N ALA A 108 -33.28 -27.57 2.43
CA ALA A 108 -33.76 -26.99 3.70
C ALA A 108 -33.40 -27.85 4.93
N ALA A 109 -33.31 -29.18 4.78
CA ALA A 109 -32.85 -30.11 5.82
C ALA A 109 -31.34 -29.98 6.17
N GLY A 110 -30.53 -29.35 5.31
CA GLY A 110 -29.13 -29.02 5.59
C GLY A 110 -28.94 -27.83 6.54
N ARG A 111 -30.00 -27.03 6.80
CA ARG A 111 -29.96 -25.94 7.79
C ARG A 111 -29.73 -26.44 9.21
N GLU A 112 -30.28 -27.59 9.57
CA GLU A 112 -30.06 -28.21 10.88
C GLU A 112 -28.58 -28.56 11.12
N ARG A 113 -27.85 -28.95 10.06
CA ARG A 113 -26.41 -29.21 10.12
C ARG A 113 -25.60 -27.93 10.33
N ILE A 114 -26.01 -26.82 9.70
CA ILE A 114 -25.38 -25.50 9.88
C ILE A 114 -25.63 -25.01 11.32
N GLU A 115 -26.87 -25.10 11.80
CA GLU A 115 -27.24 -24.72 13.16
C GLU A 115 -26.49 -25.55 14.22
N SER A 116 -26.38 -26.87 14.02
CA SER A 116 -25.60 -27.76 14.90
C SER A 116 -24.12 -27.38 14.92
N ALA A 117 -23.51 -27.16 13.75
CA ALA A 117 -22.09 -26.82 13.66
C ALA A 117 -21.78 -25.46 14.29
N LEU A 118 -22.69 -24.48 14.15
CA LEU A 118 -22.60 -23.19 14.82
C LEU A 118 -22.75 -23.31 16.33
N LYS A 119 -23.71 -24.11 16.80
CA LYS A 119 -23.88 -24.37 18.22
C LYS A 119 -22.63 -25.01 18.81
N ASP A 120 -22.09 -26.05 18.18
CA ASP A 120 -20.84 -26.69 18.62
C ASP A 120 -19.66 -25.72 18.64
N TYR A 121 -19.60 -24.80 17.66
CA TYR A 121 -18.56 -23.78 17.63
C TYR A 121 -18.75 -22.71 18.71
N ALA A 122 -19.98 -22.29 18.96
CA ALA A 122 -20.33 -21.38 20.04
C ALA A 122 -19.98 -21.96 21.41
N ASP A 123 -20.36 -23.22 21.67
CA ASP A 123 -20.09 -23.90 22.93
C ASP A 123 -18.57 -24.03 23.18
N LYS A 124 -17.79 -24.36 22.14
CA LYS A 124 -16.32 -24.38 22.18
C LYS A 124 -15.75 -22.99 22.49
N LEU A 125 -16.25 -21.96 21.81
CA LEU A 125 -15.77 -20.60 21.99
C LEU A 125 -16.06 -20.09 23.40
N THR A 126 -17.24 -20.37 23.94
CA THR A 126 -17.62 -20.09 25.33
C THR A 126 -16.69 -20.77 26.33
N ALA A 127 -16.38 -22.06 26.12
CA ALA A 127 -15.42 -22.77 26.95
C ALA A 127 -14.00 -22.17 26.87
N GLU A 128 -13.53 -21.81 25.68
CA GLU A 128 -12.23 -21.14 25.47
C GLU A 128 -12.19 -19.77 26.18
N MET A 129 -13.27 -18.98 26.09
CA MET A 129 -13.40 -17.70 26.78
C MET A 129 -13.36 -17.87 28.30
N ALA A 130 -14.03 -18.89 28.86
CA ALA A 130 -13.97 -19.20 30.28
C ALA A 130 -12.55 -19.55 30.74
N ALA A 131 -11.84 -20.40 30.00
CA ALA A 131 -10.48 -20.83 30.34
C ALA A 131 -9.45 -19.68 30.28
N THR A 132 -9.59 -18.77 29.33
CA THR A 132 -8.57 -17.72 29.04
C THR A 132 -8.71 -16.47 29.94
N ARG A 133 -9.85 -16.33 30.62
CA ARG A 133 -10.12 -15.21 31.56
C ARG A 133 -9.29 -15.29 32.85
N GLY A 134 -8.75 -16.45 33.21
CA GLY A 134 -7.91 -16.62 34.40
C GLY A 134 -6.58 -15.84 34.33
N PRO A 135 -5.95 -15.55 35.48
CA PRO A 135 -4.66 -14.85 35.53
C PRO A 135 -3.59 -15.58 34.72
N SER A 136 -2.67 -14.82 34.12
CA SER A 136 -1.60 -15.34 33.28
C SER A 136 -0.27 -14.71 33.64
N ASP A 137 0.77 -15.53 33.74
CA ASP A 137 2.14 -15.10 34.02
C ASP A 137 2.79 -14.36 32.84
N ASN A 138 2.18 -14.40 31.65
CA ASN A 138 2.66 -13.72 30.45
C ASN A 138 1.60 -12.74 29.93
N PRO A 139 1.67 -11.44 30.30
CA PRO A 139 0.64 -10.46 29.95
C PRO A 139 0.51 -10.26 28.44
N VAL A 140 1.62 -10.32 27.69
CA VAL A 140 1.63 -10.18 26.23
C VAL A 140 0.83 -11.30 25.58
N ARG A 141 1.15 -12.56 25.89
CA ARG A 141 0.47 -13.73 25.33
C ARG A 141 -1.02 -13.70 25.68
N SER A 142 -1.30 -13.39 26.92
CA SER A 142 -2.64 -13.30 27.49
C SER A 142 -3.51 -12.24 26.81
N ILE A 143 -2.97 -11.04 26.54
CA ILE A 143 -3.66 -10.00 25.76
C ILE A 143 -3.95 -10.47 24.33
N MET A 144 -2.98 -11.12 23.67
CA MET A 144 -3.16 -11.64 22.32
C MET A 144 -4.26 -12.71 22.24
N GLU A 145 -4.28 -13.66 23.19
CA GLU A 145 -5.29 -14.72 23.24
C GLU A 145 -6.69 -14.15 23.48
N LEU A 146 -6.84 -13.20 24.42
CA LEU A 146 -8.12 -12.50 24.62
C LEU A 146 -8.55 -11.73 23.37
N ASN A 147 -7.65 -10.99 22.72
CA ASN A 147 -8.01 -10.22 21.53
C ASN A 147 -8.45 -11.12 20.37
N ALA A 148 -7.79 -12.27 20.18
CA ALA A 148 -8.20 -13.25 19.18
C ALA A 148 -9.59 -13.85 19.47
N LEU A 149 -9.89 -14.13 20.74
CA LEU A 149 -11.20 -14.63 21.16
C LEU A 149 -12.30 -13.56 20.98
N LYS A 150 -12.02 -12.30 21.34
CA LYS A 150 -12.93 -11.16 21.09
C LYS A 150 -13.37 -11.13 19.63
N HIS A 151 -12.43 -11.13 18.69
CA HIS A 151 -12.74 -11.08 17.26
C HIS A 151 -13.55 -12.30 16.76
N ARG A 152 -13.19 -13.51 17.21
CA ARG A 152 -13.94 -14.72 16.86
C ARG A 152 -15.38 -14.68 17.38
N SER A 153 -15.60 -14.12 18.57
CA SER A 153 -16.94 -13.95 19.17
C SER A 153 -17.75 -12.88 18.45
N GLU A 154 -17.14 -11.74 18.12
CA GLU A 154 -17.76 -10.68 17.31
C GLU A 154 -18.21 -11.20 15.93
N ASP A 155 -17.36 -11.99 15.27
CA ASP A 155 -17.70 -12.62 13.99
C ASP A 155 -18.83 -13.65 14.12
N LEU A 156 -18.81 -14.45 15.18
CA LEU A 156 -19.87 -15.43 15.46
C LEU A 156 -21.22 -14.74 15.68
N LEU A 157 -21.26 -13.70 16.53
CA LEU A 157 -22.48 -12.92 16.79
C LEU A 157 -23.03 -12.29 15.51
N ALA A 158 -22.16 -11.70 14.69
CA ALA A 158 -22.54 -11.15 13.40
C ALA A 158 -23.15 -12.26 12.51
N ALA A 159 -22.46 -13.39 12.36
CA ALA A 159 -22.94 -14.51 11.55
C ALA A 159 -24.29 -15.06 12.04
N MET A 160 -24.46 -15.27 13.35
CA MET A 160 -25.71 -15.75 13.96
C MET A 160 -26.89 -14.82 13.68
N GLY A 161 -26.67 -13.50 13.68
CA GLY A 161 -27.69 -12.50 13.32
C GLY A 161 -28.27 -12.70 11.92
N PHE A 162 -27.46 -13.20 10.97
CA PHE A 162 -27.89 -13.47 9.60
C PHE A 162 -28.54 -14.83 9.39
N MET A 163 -28.26 -15.81 10.25
CA MET A 163 -28.69 -17.19 10.05
C MET A 163 -30.07 -17.54 10.63
N GLU A 164 -30.73 -16.62 11.34
CA GLU A 164 -32.09 -16.79 11.87
C GLU A 164 -32.30 -18.07 12.70
N MET A 165 -31.32 -18.43 13.55
CA MET A 165 -31.38 -19.65 14.36
C MET A 165 -32.63 -19.68 15.25
N LYS A 166 -33.42 -20.77 15.16
CA LYS A 166 -34.69 -20.92 15.90
C LYS A 166 -34.56 -20.81 17.43
N ASN A 167 -33.43 -21.27 17.99
CA ASN A 167 -33.11 -21.22 19.42
C ASN A 167 -31.90 -20.30 19.70
N GLY A 168 -31.63 -19.33 18.82
CA GLY A 168 -30.41 -18.52 18.88
C GLY A 168 -30.38 -17.49 20.01
N SER A 169 -31.52 -17.13 20.61
CA SER A 169 -31.61 -16.02 21.58
C SER A 169 -30.83 -16.26 22.87
N GLU A 170 -30.95 -17.46 23.47
CA GLU A 170 -30.23 -17.84 24.68
C GLU A 170 -28.72 -17.95 24.44
N LEU A 171 -28.34 -18.53 23.29
CA LEU A 171 -26.94 -18.66 22.88
C LEU A 171 -26.30 -17.29 22.61
N VAL A 172 -27.00 -16.40 21.91
CA VAL A 172 -26.56 -15.01 21.68
C VAL A 172 -26.41 -14.26 23.00
N LEU A 173 -27.34 -14.43 23.95
CA LEU A 173 -27.26 -13.79 25.27
C LEU A 173 -26.04 -14.28 26.05
N THR A 174 -25.79 -15.59 26.03
CA THR A 174 -24.62 -16.21 26.67
C THR A 174 -23.31 -15.70 26.07
N ILE A 175 -23.17 -15.73 24.74
CA ILE A 175 -21.98 -15.24 24.04
C ILE A 175 -21.76 -13.75 24.33
N ASN A 176 -22.81 -12.93 24.34
CA ASN A 176 -22.69 -11.50 24.64
C ASN A 176 -22.20 -11.27 26.08
N GLN A 177 -22.72 -12.02 27.05
CA GLN A 177 -22.29 -11.91 28.44
C GLN A 177 -20.82 -12.33 28.61
N ASP A 178 -20.41 -13.43 27.97
CA ASP A 178 -19.02 -13.87 28.02
C ASP A 178 -18.07 -12.94 27.26
N LEU A 179 -18.50 -12.39 26.13
CA LEU A 179 -17.74 -11.38 25.39
C LEU A 179 -17.55 -10.10 26.20
N ALA A 180 -18.56 -9.64 26.93
CA ALA A 180 -18.44 -8.50 27.83
C ALA A 180 -17.41 -8.77 28.94
N ASN A 181 -17.48 -9.93 29.59
CA ASN A 181 -16.52 -10.35 30.61
C ASN A 181 -15.08 -10.48 30.06
N LEU A 182 -14.94 -11.05 28.86
CA LEU A 182 -13.66 -11.19 28.18
C LEU A 182 -13.08 -9.82 27.80
N THR A 183 -13.92 -8.91 27.31
CA THR A 183 -13.52 -7.54 26.95
C THR A 183 -13.06 -6.77 28.19
N GLN A 184 -13.75 -6.95 29.32
CA GLN A 184 -13.32 -6.37 30.59
C GLN A 184 -11.94 -6.90 31.02
N ALA A 185 -11.72 -8.22 30.94
CA ALA A 185 -10.41 -8.81 31.22
C ALA A 185 -9.31 -8.30 30.28
N LEU A 186 -9.63 -8.07 29.01
CA LEU A 186 -8.70 -7.48 28.03
C LEU A 186 -8.36 -6.03 28.40
N ILE A 187 -9.35 -5.23 28.79
CA ILE A 187 -9.17 -3.84 29.26
C ILE A 187 -8.27 -3.81 30.49
N ASP A 188 -8.59 -4.61 31.53
CA ASP A 188 -7.83 -4.59 32.78
C ASP A 188 -6.36 -5.01 32.57
N ARG A 189 -6.10 -6.02 31.72
CA ARG A 189 -4.72 -6.43 31.35
C ARG A 189 -4.00 -5.38 30.50
N SER A 190 -4.72 -4.73 29.59
CA SER A 190 -4.19 -3.66 28.74
C SER A 190 -3.83 -2.42 29.55
N ASP A 191 -4.67 -2.06 30.52
CA ASP A 191 -4.42 -0.97 31.45
C ASP A 191 -3.21 -1.26 32.33
N ALA A 192 -3.15 -2.45 32.97
CA ALA A 192 -1.99 -2.86 33.77
C ALA A 192 -0.68 -2.80 32.98
N LEU A 193 -0.64 -3.36 31.76
CA LEU A 193 0.56 -3.33 30.91
C LEU A 193 0.94 -1.90 30.49
N THR A 194 -0.06 -1.07 30.17
CA THR A 194 0.20 0.32 29.76
C THR A 194 0.71 1.16 30.92
N GLU A 195 0.16 0.98 32.12
CA GLU A 195 0.63 1.66 33.33
C GLU A 195 2.08 1.30 33.68
N GLU A 196 2.45 0.02 33.57
CA GLU A 196 3.84 -0.44 33.72
C GLU A 196 4.77 0.27 32.73
N VAL A 197 4.38 0.33 31.45
CA VAL A 197 5.17 1.00 30.40
C VAL A 197 5.27 2.51 30.64
N LEU A 198 4.19 3.16 31.05
CA LEU A 198 4.16 4.59 31.37
C LEU A 198 5.06 4.95 32.54
N ALA A 199 5.14 4.08 33.55
CA ALA A 199 6.01 4.28 34.71
C ALA A 199 7.50 4.20 34.32
N LEU A 200 7.84 3.39 33.31
CA LEU A 200 9.21 3.23 32.82
C LEU A 200 9.67 4.34 31.87
N LEU A 201 8.75 5.01 31.15
CA LEU A 201 9.05 6.03 30.15
C LEU A 201 10.09 7.10 30.57
N PRO A 202 9.99 7.73 31.76
CA PRO A 202 10.93 8.79 32.16
C PRO A 202 12.40 8.34 32.33
N GLY A 203 12.69 7.03 32.28
CA GLY A 203 14.03 6.47 32.45
C GLY A 203 14.30 5.20 31.64
N ALA A 204 13.47 4.87 30.65
CA ALA A 204 13.57 3.61 29.90
C ALA A 204 14.82 3.57 29.02
N SER A 205 15.91 2.99 29.55
CA SER A 205 17.07 2.60 28.75
C SER A 205 16.62 1.57 27.70
N GLY A 206 16.51 1.99 26.45
CA GLY A 206 16.03 1.14 25.34
C GLY A 206 14.68 1.54 24.74
N ALA A 207 14.06 2.63 25.22
CA ALA A 207 12.96 3.25 24.48
C ALA A 207 13.46 3.81 23.14
N ALA A 208 12.72 3.53 22.07
CA ALA A 208 13.01 4.05 20.74
C ALA A 208 11.90 5.03 20.31
N GLU A 209 12.28 6.17 19.73
CA GLU A 209 11.34 7.18 19.25
C GLU A 209 11.20 7.13 17.73
N TYR A 210 9.96 7.02 17.27
CA TYR A 210 9.57 7.07 15.86
C TYR A 210 8.55 8.19 15.65
N GLY A 211 9.05 9.41 15.44
CA GLY A 211 8.23 10.58 15.12
C GLY A 211 7.35 11.07 16.28
N ARG A 212 6.14 10.52 16.42
CA ARG A 212 5.22 10.79 17.54
C ARG A 212 4.89 9.53 18.34
N THR A 213 5.67 8.47 18.13
CA THR A 213 5.48 7.18 18.78
C THR A 213 6.71 6.83 19.60
N VAL A 214 6.51 6.45 20.86
CA VAL A 214 7.57 5.91 21.71
C VAL A 214 7.35 4.41 21.85
N VAL A 215 8.40 3.62 21.65
CA VAL A 215 8.36 2.16 21.65
C VAL A 215 9.21 1.64 22.79
N VAL A 216 8.61 0.84 23.67
CA VAL A 216 9.23 0.29 24.87
C VAL A 216 9.21 -1.24 24.77
N PRO A 217 10.36 -1.92 24.85
CA PRO A 217 10.39 -3.38 24.92
C PRO A 217 9.65 -3.92 26.15
N VAL A 218 8.90 -5.01 25.98
CA VAL A 218 8.16 -5.66 27.08
C VAL A 218 8.35 -7.18 27.06
N GLY A 219 8.54 -7.76 28.24
CA GLY A 219 8.74 -9.20 28.45
C GLY A 219 10.01 -9.76 27.78
N ASN A 220 10.18 -11.09 27.89
CA ASN A 220 11.40 -11.78 27.42
C ASN A 220 11.33 -12.28 25.96
N GLY A 221 10.25 -11.96 25.24
CA GLY A 221 9.93 -12.51 23.92
C GLY A 221 10.26 -11.60 22.72
N GLY A 222 10.93 -10.47 22.95
CA GLY A 222 11.19 -9.46 21.91
C GLY A 222 9.95 -8.67 21.49
N SER A 223 8.90 -8.66 22.33
CA SER A 223 7.71 -7.85 22.12
C SER A 223 7.95 -6.41 22.58
N SER A 224 7.12 -5.49 22.08
CA SER A 224 7.18 -4.08 22.46
C SER A 224 5.79 -3.48 22.59
N VAL A 225 5.62 -2.53 23.49
CA VAL A 225 4.46 -1.64 23.52
C VAL A 225 4.86 -0.32 22.88
N ALA A 226 4.00 0.20 22.01
CA ALA A 226 4.16 1.48 21.38
C ALA A 226 3.05 2.43 21.82
N LEU A 227 3.44 3.67 22.12
CA LEU A 227 2.58 4.75 22.56
C LEU A 227 2.61 5.83 21.48
N LYS A 228 1.53 5.98 20.70
CA LYS A 228 1.38 7.02 19.67
C LYS A 228 0.68 8.22 20.28
N PHE A 229 1.37 9.35 20.36
CA PHE A 229 0.89 10.56 21.00
C PHE A 229 0.15 11.49 20.04
N ALA A 230 -0.91 12.13 20.53
CA ALA A 230 -1.58 13.22 19.85
C ALA A 230 -0.67 14.45 19.81
N LYS A 231 -0.63 15.14 18.66
CA LYS A 231 0.11 16.39 18.47
C LYS A 231 -0.87 17.50 18.05
N PRO A 232 -0.51 18.79 18.17
CA PRO A 232 -1.35 19.87 17.67
C PRO A 232 -1.79 19.62 16.23
N ASN A 233 -3.10 19.65 15.97
CA ASN A 233 -3.73 19.37 14.67
C ASN A 233 -3.55 17.94 14.12
N LYS A 234 -3.11 16.98 14.94
CA LYS A 234 -3.00 15.56 14.58
C LYS A 234 -3.52 14.66 15.70
N GLY A 235 -4.76 14.20 15.51
CA GLY A 235 -5.43 13.25 16.39
C GLY A 235 -4.81 11.85 16.39
N VAL A 236 -5.39 10.96 17.19
CA VAL A 236 -5.03 9.52 17.32
C VAL A 236 -6.29 8.63 17.43
N GLU A 237 -7.48 9.23 17.35
CA GLU A 237 -8.78 8.62 17.63
C GLU A 237 -9.10 7.46 16.67
N GLY A 238 -8.62 7.56 15.42
CA GLY A 238 -8.81 6.53 14.40
C GLY A 238 -7.87 5.34 14.51
N GLU A 239 -6.74 5.46 15.21
CA GLU A 239 -5.66 4.47 15.15
C GLU A 239 -6.05 3.16 15.83
N GLY A 240 -6.55 3.23 17.08
CA GLY A 240 -6.95 2.05 17.85
C GLY A 240 -8.08 1.24 17.19
N PRO A 241 -9.22 1.88 16.83
CA PRO A 241 -10.29 1.21 16.08
C PRO A 241 -9.81 0.68 14.72
N GLY A 242 -8.93 1.40 14.03
CA GLY A 242 -8.34 0.96 12.77
C GLY A 242 -7.51 -0.31 12.92
N MET A 243 -6.66 -0.39 13.95
CA MET A 243 -5.86 -1.57 14.29
C MET A 243 -6.71 -2.76 14.67
N ASP A 244 -7.68 -2.58 15.57
CA ASP A 244 -8.64 -3.62 16.01
C ASP A 244 -9.38 -4.21 14.80
N ARG A 245 -9.83 -3.35 13.87
CA ARG A 245 -10.47 -3.77 12.63
C ARG A 245 -9.51 -4.51 11.68
N ALA A 246 -8.31 -3.99 11.46
CA ALA A 246 -7.32 -4.62 10.61
C ALA A 246 -6.93 -6.02 11.13
N ALA A 247 -6.74 -6.14 12.44
CA ALA A 247 -6.46 -7.40 13.13
C ALA A 247 -7.63 -8.40 12.96
N ARG A 248 -8.88 -7.95 13.12
CA ARG A 248 -10.08 -8.76 12.85
C ARG A 248 -10.13 -9.31 11.43
N PHE A 249 -9.64 -8.55 10.43
CA PHE A 249 -9.54 -9.00 9.04
C PHE A 249 -8.33 -9.91 8.77
N GLY A 250 -7.52 -10.19 9.79
CA GLY A 250 -6.30 -10.99 9.73
C GLY A 250 -5.16 -10.31 8.97
N ILE A 251 -5.15 -8.98 8.93
CA ILE A 251 -3.98 -8.20 8.53
C ILE A 251 -3.00 -8.24 9.70
N ASP A 252 -1.69 -8.34 9.41
CA ASP A 252 -0.62 -8.32 10.43
C ASP A 252 -0.48 -6.94 11.09
N ALA A 253 -1.52 -6.52 11.81
CA ALA A 253 -1.61 -5.27 12.56
C ALA A 253 -1.17 -5.48 14.01
N PRO A 254 -0.64 -4.44 14.68
CA PRO A 254 -0.45 -4.46 16.13
C PRO A 254 -1.78 -4.66 16.87
N VAL A 255 -1.71 -5.21 18.08
CA VAL A 255 -2.88 -5.35 18.94
C VAL A 255 -3.13 -4.02 19.64
N ALA A 256 -4.23 -3.34 19.33
CA ALA A 256 -4.65 -2.15 20.05
C ALA A 256 -4.92 -2.49 21.53
N LEU A 257 -4.43 -1.67 22.46
CA LEU A 257 -4.61 -1.86 23.89
C LEU A 257 -5.79 -0.99 24.39
N PRO A 258 -7.01 -1.55 24.48
CA PRO A 258 -8.17 -0.78 24.94
C PRO A 258 -8.01 -0.34 26.40
N SER A 259 -8.76 0.68 26.77
CA SER A 259 -8.93 1.16 28.15
C SER A 259 -10.43 1.34 28.45
N ARG A 260 -10.76 1.63 29.71
CA ARG A 260 -12.14 1.93 30.12
C ARG A 260 -12.78 3.10 29.37
N SER A 261 -11.97 4.05 28.87
CA SER A 261 -12.43 5.20 28.08
C SER A 261 -12.33 4.99 26.57
N GLY A 262 -12.13 3.75 26.11
CA GLY A 262 -11.86 3.41 24.71
C GLY A 262 -10.36 3.31 24.42
N TYR A 263 -9.95 3.52 23.17
CA TYR A 263 -8.53 3.36 22.78
C TYR A 263 -7.66 4.58 23.10
N VAL A 264 -8.26 5.76 23.20
CA VAL A 264 -7.54 7.01 23.46
C VAL A 264 -7.47 7.25 24.96
N ARG A 265 -6.26 7.45 25.45
CA ARG A 265 -5.95 7.70 26.86
C ARG A 265 -5.48 9.15 27.02
N PRO A 266 -6.21 10.01 27.75
CA PRO A 266 -5.75 11.37 28.01
C PRO A 266 -4.53 11.36 28.94
N ILE A 267 -3.63 12.34 28.77
CA ILE A 267 -2.47 12.53 29.63
C ILE A 267 -2.76 13.68 30.58
N ASN A 268 -2.51 13.46 31.88
CA ASN A 268 -2.53 14.54 32.85
C ASN A 268 -1.40 15.53 32.52
N GLY A 269 -1.73 16.80 32.30
CA GLY A 269 -0.77 17.85 31.93
C GLY A 269 0.34 18.11 32.95
N GLN A 270 0.20 17.61 34.18
CA GLN A 270 1.23 17.69 35.23
C GLN A 270 2.14 16.45 35.27
N ALA A 271 1.81 15.38 34.55
CA ALA A 271 2.58 14.15 34.55
C ALA A 271 3.83 14.27 33.66
N PRO A 272 4.95 13.57 33.95
CA PRO A 272 6.16 13.61 33.13
C PRO A 272 5.93 13.27 31.65
N GLN A 273 4.90 12.49 31.35
CA GLN A 273 4.53 12.08 29.99
C GLN A 273 3.86 13.20 29.17
N ALA A 274 3.41 14.29 29.81
CA ALA A 274 2.81 15.44 29.12
C ALA A 274 3.77 16.10 28.13
N GLN A 275 5.09 15.90 28.29
CA GLN A 275 6.09 16.35 27.31
C GLN A 275 5.92 15.73 25.92
N TYR A 276 5.28 14.55 25.83
CA TYR A 276 5.10 13.83 24.56
C TYR A 276 3.79 14.18 23.83
N GLY A 277 2.76 14.66 24.54
CA GLY A 277 1.47 15.02 23.97
C GLY A 277 0.36 15.16 25.01
N THR A 278 -0.87 15.37 24.55
CA THR A 278 -2.07 15.56 25.40
C THR A 278 -2.88 14.29 25.60
N ALA A 279 -2.71 13.32 24.70
CA ALA A 279 -3.34 12.01 24.74
C ALA A 279 -2.49 11.01 23.95
N PHE A 280 -2.75 9.72 24.09
CA PHE A 280 -2.08 8.69 23.32
C PHE A 280 -2.97 7.47 23.07
N VAL A 281 -2.59 6.67 22.07
CA VAL A 281 -3.09 5.30 21.88
C VAL A 281 -1.93 4.34 22.14
N ALA A 282 -2.20 3.29 22.92
CA ALA A 282 -1.25 2.22 23.18
C ALA A 282 -1.56 1.01 22.30
N TYR A 283 -0.51 0.35 21.79
CA TYR A 283 -0.64 -0.89 21.06
C TYR A 283 0.56 -1.81 21.26
N LEU A 284 0.31 -3.11 21.21
CA LEU A 284 1.27 -4.17 21.46
C LEU A 284 1.76 -4.78 20.13
N LEU A 285 3.08 -4.91 20.00
CA LEU A 285 3.76 -5.57 18.89
C LEU A 285 4.42 -6.86 19.39
N PRO A 286 3.92 -8.05 19.02
CA PRO A 286 4.49 -9.30 19.48
C PRO A 286 5.74 -9.72 18.70
N GLY A 287 6.80 -10.09 19.43
CA GLY A 287 8.00 -10.74 18.90
C GLY A 287 8.54 -10.14 17.61
N LYS A 288 8.55 -10.93 16.53
CA LYS A 288 9.09 -10.52 15.22
C LYS A 288 8.40 -9.30 14.60
N LEU A 289 7.12 -9.05 14.93
CA LEU A 289 6.39 -7.89 14.42
C LEU A 289 7.01 -6.58 14.93
N ALA A 290 7.55 -6.55 16.15
CA ALA A 290 8.15 -5.36 16.73
C ALA A 290 9.33 -4.82 15.89
N GLY A 291 10.15 -5.71 15.32
CA GLY A 291 11.26 -5.32 14.45
C GLY A 291 10.83 -4.91 13.04
N GLU A 292 9.82 -5.58 12.48
CA GLU A 292 9.40 -5.38 11.08
C GLU A 292 8.42 -4.23 10.89
N PHE A 293 7.61 -3.90 11.91
CA PHE A 293 6.59 -2.86 11.83
C PHE A 293 7.16 -1.45 11.78
N PHE A 294 8.26 -1.16 12.48
CA PHE A 294 8.90 0.16 12.41
C PHE A 294 9.86 0.31 11.22
N SER A 295 10.13 -0.76 10.49
CA SER A 295 10.92 -0.74 9.26
C SER A 295 10.04 -0.45 8.05
N TYR A 296 10.29 0.64 7.33
CA TYR A 296 9.57 0.97 6.09
C TYR A 296 9.98 0.04 4.94
N LEU A 297 9.08 -0.16 3.96
CA LEU A 297 9.41 -0.90 2.72
C LEU A 297 10.61 -0.27 1.99
N GLY A 298 10.70 1.06 2.03
CA GLY A 298 11.77 1.84 1.39
C GLY A 298 13.09 1.86 2.15
N ASP A 299 13.18 1.26 3.34
CA ASP A 299 14.39 1.32 4.15
C ASP A 299 15.55 0.55 3.53
N THR A 300 16.75 1.00 3.86
CA THR A 300 17.98 0.34 3.43
C THR A 300 18.13 -1.00 4.16
N LEU A 301 18.33 -2.05 3.38
CA LEU A 301 18.58 -3.41 3.84
C LEU A 301 20.07 -3.59 4.19
N PRO A 302 20.42 -4.61 5.00
CA PRO A 302 21.82 -4.86 5.38
C PRO A 302 22.75 -4.88 4.17
N LYS A 303 23.93 -4.25 4.31
CA LYS A 303 24.85 -4.02 3.18
C LYS A 303 25.44 -5.33 2.65
N ASP A 304 25.69 -6.27 3.55
CA ASP A 304 26.21 -7.62 3.36
C ASP A 304 25.22 -8.58 2.67
N TRP A 305 23.93 -8.24 2.63
CA TRP A 305 22.95 -9.05 1.90
C TRP A 305 23.19 -9.00 0.40
N SER A 306 23.15 -10.18 -0.22
CA SER A 306 23.18 -10.32 -1.67
C SER A 306 21.99 -9.62 -2.32
N ARG A 307 22.14 -9.21 -3.58
CA ARG A 307 21.05 -8.63 -4.36
C ARG A 307 19.82 -9.53 -4.39
N LYS A 308 19.99 -10.85 -4.50
CA LYS A 308 18.89 -11.83 -4.48
C LYS A 308 18.11 -11.80 -3.16
N GLN A 309 18.80 -11.74 -2.01
CA GLN A 309 18.16 -11.60 -0.69
C GLN A 309 17.39 -10.29 -0.59
N LYS A 310 17.99 -9.18 -1.06
CA LYS A 310 17.31 -7.87 -1.09
C LYS A 310 16.07 -7.89 -1.99
N THR A 311 16.16 -8.50 -3.17
CA THR A 311 15.01 -8.67 -4.08
C THR A 311 13.89 -9.41 -3.38
N GLN A 312 14.21 -10.53 -2.72
CA GLN A 312 13.23 -11.36 -2.05
C GLN A 312 12.57 -10.62 -0.87
N ALA A 313 13.32 -9.84 -0.10
CA ALA A 313 12.80 -9.06 1.02
C ALA A 313 11.85 -7.95 0.56
N VAL A 314 12.24 -7.17 -0.46
CA VAL A 314 11.35 -6.14 -1.03
C VAL A 314 10.10 -6.79 -1.64
N LYS A 315 10.27 -7.91 -2.34
CA LYS A 315 9.15 -8.67 -2.91
C LYS A 315 8.19 -9.17 -1.84
N SER A 316 8.68 -9.79 -0.77
CA SER A 316 7.81 -10.32 0.29
C SER A 316 7.03 -9.22 0.98
N SER A 317 7.68 -8.10 1.33
CA SER A 317 6.99 -6.99 1.97
C SER A 317 5.96 -6.32 1.06
N ALA A 318 6.27 -6.18 -0.24
CA ALA A 318 5.30 -5.66 -1.21
C ALA A 318 4.09 -6.60 -1.38
N LEU A 319 4.31 -7.91 -1.42
CA LEU A 319 3.21 -8.88 -1.52
C LEU A 319 2.37 -8.95 -0.23
N ASN A 320 2.99 -8.85 0.94
CA ASN A 320 2.27 -8.75 2.21
C ASN A 320 1.38 -7.50 2.25
N ALA A 321 1.84 -6.37 1.73
CA ALA A 321 1.03 -5.17 1.59
C ALA A 321 -0.17 -5.38 0.65
N VAL A 322 0.01 -6.06 -0.48
CA VAL A 322 -1.09 -6.45 -1.39
C VAL A 322 -2.09 -7.35 -0.68
N ASP A 323 -1.63 -8.34 0.06
CA ASP A 323 -2.51 -9.25 0.81
C ASP A 323 -3.31 -8.48 1.87
N GLY A 324 -2.71 -7.49 2.53
CA GLY A 324 -3.42 -6.57 3.43
C GLY A 324 -4.49 -5.74 2.72
N ILE A 325 -4.17 -5.17 1.55
CA ILE A 325 -5.13 -4.40 0.74
C ILE A 325 -6.30 -5.27 0.29
N LEU A 326 -6.04 -6.49 -0.16
CA LEU A 326 -7.07 -7.44 -0.56
C LEU A 326 -8.00 -7.77 0.62
N ARG A 327 -7.45 -8.04 1.81
CA ARG A 327 -8.25 -8.28 3.02
C ARG A 327 -9.12 -7.08 3.39
N LEU A 328 -8.64 -5.85 3.21
CA LEU A 328 -9.47 -4.66 3.40
C LEU A 328 -10.65 -4.66 2.40
N PHE A 329 -10.38 -4.88 1.11
CA PHE A 329 -11.42 -4.90 0.08
C PHE A 329 -12.46 -6.00 0.30
N GLU A 330 -12.03 -7.20 0.69
CA GLU A 330 -12.92 -8.33 1.02
C GLU A 330 -13.91 -7.99 2.14
N ASN A 331 -13.55 -7.07 3.02
CA ASN A 331 -14.37 -6.63 4.15
C ASN A 331 -15.03 -5.27 3.93
N GLY A 332 -14.93 -4.69 2.74
CA GLY A 332 -15.57 -3.41 2.43
C GLY A 332 -14.83 -2.20 3.00
N TRP A 333 -13.51 -2.30 3.15
CA TRP A 333 -12.63 -1.23 3.62
C TRP A 333 -11.53 -0.93 2.59
N VAL A 334 -10.95 0.27 2.68
CA VAL A 334 -9.80 0.66 1.88
C VAL A 334 -8.82 1.48 2.72
N HIS A 335 -7.54 1.36 2.39
CA HIS A 335 -6.53 2.25 2.94
C HIS A 335 -6.57 3.60 2.21
N GLY A 336 -6.74 4.70 2.93
CA GLY A 336 -6.91 6.04 2.35
C GLY A 336 -5.66 6.59 1.66
N SER A 337 -4.48 6.26 2.19
CA SER A 337 -3.18 6.61 1.58
C SER A 337 -2.08 5.67 2.05
N LEU A 338 -1.39 4.99 1.13
CA LEU A 338 -0.21 4.17 1.39
C LEU A 338 1.07 5.00 1.41
N ALA A 339 1.09 6.13 0.70
CA ALA A 339 2.16 7.11 0.74
C ALA A 339 1.53 8.51 0.72
N PRO A 340 1.76 9.37 1.74
CA PRO A 340 1.19 10.71 1.80
C PRO A 340 1.88 11.63 0.80
N LEU A 341 1.55 11.48 -0.49
CA LEU A 341 2.11 12.27 -1.58
C LEU A 341 1.30 13.55 -1.78
N SER A 342 2.00 14.66 -1.84
CA SER A 342 1.53 15.99 -2.17
C SER A 342 2.05 16.40 -3.56
N HIS A 343 1.22 17.12 -4.29
CA HIS A 343 1.44 17.46 -5.68
C HIS A 343 1.02 18.92 -5.96
N SER A 344 1.23 19.29 -7.21
CA SER A 344 1.02 20.64 -7.77
C SER A 344 -0.42 21.15 -7.83
N GLU A 345 -1.43 20.34 -7.56
CA GLU A 345 -2.85 20.69 -7.80
C GLU A 345 -3.65 20.78 -6.49
N ARG A 346 -4.95 21.07 -6.58
CA ARG A 346 -5.82 21.24 -5.40
C ARG A 346 -6.01 19.94 -4.60
N GLU A 347 -6.13 18.79 -5.26
CA GLU A 347 -6.36 17.48 -4.63
C GLU A 347 -5.59 16.35 -5.33
N TRP A 348 -5.06 15.40 -4.55
CA TRP A 348 -4.16 14.33 -5.02
C TRP A 348 -4.96 13.18 -5.54
N GLU A 349 -4.94 12.99 -6.85
CA GLU A 349 -5.67 11.91 -7.50
C GLU A 349 -4.85 11.39 -8.68
N TRP A 350 -4.60 10.08 -8.71
CA TRP A 350 -3.87 9.45 -9.83
C TRP A 350 -4.61 9.61 -11.16
N ASP A 351 -5.94 9.74 -11.13
CA ASP A 351 -6.83 9.94 -12.29
C ASP A 351 -7.12 11.42 -12.58
N TYR A 352 -6.45 12.36 -11.87
CA TYR A 352 -6.59 13.78 -12.13
C TYR A 352 -6.32 14.09 -13.61
N TRP A 353 -7.32 14.64 -14.29
CA TRP A 353 -7.19 15.11 -15.67
C TRP A 353 -6.94 16.62 -15.66
N LYS A 354 -5.80 17.05 -16.23
CA LYS A 354 -5.56 18.48 -16.50
C LYS A 354 -6.14 18.82 -17.88
N PRO A 355 -7.29 19.53 -17.99
CA PRO A 355 -7.81 19.99 -19.27
C PRO A 355 -6.89 21.06 -19.89
N VAL A 356 -6.98 21.26 -21.21
CA VAL A 356 -6.19 22.26 -21.95
C VAL A 356 -6.45 23.66 -21.38
N GLY A 357 -5.40 24.31 -20.87
CA GLY A 357 -5.54 25.53 -20.06
C GLY A 357 -4.79 26.79 -20.51
N GLY A 358 -3.79 26.74 -21.40
CA GLY A 358 -3.18 27.98 -21.91
C GLY A 358 -1.70 27.91 -22.27
N GLU A 359 -1.11 29.10 -22.47
CA GLU A 359 0.01 29.45 -23.35
C GLU A 359 1.41 28.90 -22.99
N THR A 360 1.55 28.01 -22.00
CA THR A 360 2.86 27.58 -21.50
C THR A 360 3.22 26.12 -21.82
N PHE A 361 4.53 25.80 -21.79
CA PHE A 361 5.04 24.44 -22.02
C PHE A 361 4.59 23.42 -20.95
N TYR A 362 4.12 23.88 -19.78
CA TYR A 362 3.66 23.04 -18.67
C TYR A 362 2.17 22.67 -18.75
N ASP A 363 1.47 23.12 -19.80
CA ASP A 363 0.03 22.93 -20.03
C ASP A 363 -0.26 21.83 -21.08
N ILE A 364 0.47 20.72 -20.98
CA ILE A 364 0.20 19.51 -21.78
C ILE A 364 -0.94 18.72 -21.09
N PRO A 365 -1.99 18.32 -21.81
CA PRO A 365 -3.04 17.47 -21.24
C PRO A 365 -2.46 16.13 -20.83
N ARG A 366 -2.75 15.72 -19.60
CA ARG A 366 -2.26 14.47 -19.00
C ARG A 366 -3.21 13.95 -17.93
N PHE A 367 -3.09 12.65 -17.70
CA PHE A 367 -3.56 12.00 -16.47
C PHE A 367 -2.45 12.06 -15.42
N GLY A 368 -2.83 12.37 -14.18
CA GLY A 368 -1.92 12.55 -13.05
C GLY A 368 -1.45 14.00 -12.83
N PRO A 369 -0.68 14.23 -11.76
CA PRO A 369 -0.27 15.58 -11.33
C PRO A 369 0.67 16.27 -12.32
N THR A 370 0.79 17.60 -12.22
CA THR A 370 1.88 18.34 -12.88
C THR A 370 3.26 18.03 -12.31
N GLY A 371 3.31 17.78 -11.00
CA GLY A 371 4.48 17.18 -10.37
C GLY A 371 4.18 16.80 -8.93
N ILE A 372 5.03 15.94 -8.36
CA ILE A 372 4.96 15.51 -6.97
C ILE A 372 6.06 16.26 -6.22
N HIS A 373 5.67 17.05 -5.22
CA HIS A 373 6.56 18.01 -4.56
C HIS A 373 7.27 17.46 -3.34
N ASP A 374 6.65 16.50 -2.66
CA ASP A 374 7.13 15.89 -1.42
C ASP A 374 7.50 14.41 -1.62
N TRP A 375 7.71 13.96 -2.87
CA TRP A 375 7.90 12.54 -3.19
C TRP A 375 8.96 11.86 -2.30
N ASP A 376 10.02 12.56 -1.91
CA ASP A 376 11.05 11.98 -1.03
C ASP A 376 10.50 11.78 0.39
N ALA A 377 9.84 12.77 0.99
CA ALA A 377 9.26 12.65 2.31
C ALA A 377 8.05 11.68 2.31
N GLY A 378 7.13 11.84 1.37
CA GLY A 378 5.92 11.02 1.22
C GLY A 378 6.24 9.54 0.98
N LEU A 379 7.25 9.21 0.19
CA LEU A 379 7.68 7.81 0.03
C LEU A 379 8.56 7.32 1.20
N SER A 380 9.06 8.20 2.09
CA SER A 380 10.00 7.81 3.18
C SER A 380 9.23 7.36 4.39
N TYR A 381 8.15 8.08 4.67
CA TYR A 381 7.27 7.85 5.80
C TYR A 381 5.96 7.22 5.33
N ALA A 382 6.11 6.19 4.49
CA ALA A 382 4.98 5.49 3.89
C ALA A 382 4.25 4.63 4.93
N ASN A 383 2.97 4.40 4.67
CA ASN A 383 2.09 3.53 5.45
C ASN A 383 2.25 2.05 5.07
N ILE A 384 3.39 1.71 4.44
CA ILE A 384 3.82 0.34 4.15
C ILE A 384 5.14 0.04 4.87
N ARG A 385 5.05 -0.93 5.78
CA ARG A 385 6.15 -1.48 6.58
C ARG A 385 6.65 -2.78 5.98
N ARG A 386 7.73 -3.34 6.53
CA ARG A 386 8.17 -4.68 6.12
C ARG A 386 7.17 -5.76 6.49
N SER A 387 6.41 -5.55 7.57
CA SER A 387 5.32 -6.43 8.01
C SER A 387 4.06 -6.31 7.15
N GLY A 388 3.78 -5.15 6.54
CA GLY A 388 2.56 -4.92 5.77
C GLY A 388 2.02 -3.49 5.91
N LEU A 389 0.71 -3.35 6.05
CA LEU A 389 0.04 -2.05 6.23
C LEU A 389 0.32 -1.44 7.62
N ALA A 390 0.26 -0.12 7.72
CA ALA A 390 0.37 0.65 8.97
C ALA A 390 -0.43 1.95 8.89
N ASP A 391 -0.48 2.71 9.98
CA ASP A 391 -1.24 3.98 10.09
C ASP A 391 -2.74 3.76 9.83
N PHE A 392 -3.31 2.89 10.64
CA PHE A 392 -4.67 2.39 10.47
C PHE A 392 -5.75 3.44 10.75
N GLU A 393 -5.38 4.62 11.25
CA GLU A 393 -6.24 5.80 11.23
C GLU A 393 -6.69 6.22 9.82
N GLU A 394 -5.97 5.79 8.76
CA GLU A 394 -6.34 6.03 7.36
C GLU A 394 -7.33 5.00 6.77
N LEU A 395 -7.81 4.03 7.56
CA LEU A 395 -8.82 3.07 7.08
C LEU A 395 -10.18 3.76 6.90
N LYS A 396 -10.75 3.61 5.70
CA LYS A 396 -12.03 4.21 5.31
C LYS A 396 -12.97 3.15 4.74
N PRO A 397 -14.30 3.29 4.89
CA PRO A 397 -15.25 2.44 4.20
C PRO A 397 -14.97 2.45 2.70
N PHE A 398 -15.02 1.29 2.07
CA PHE A 398 -14.81 1.17 0.64
C PHE A 398 -16.00 1.80 -0.10
N PRO A 399 -15.78 2.78 -1.00
CA PRO A 399 -16.88 3.52 -1.62
C PRO A 399 -17.87 2.58 -2.29
N SER A 400 -19.18 2.88 -2.25
CA SER A 400 -20.20 2.13 -3.00
C SER A 400 -20.24 2.55 -4.48
N ASP A 401 -19.95 3.83 -4.75
CA ASP A 401 -19.90 4.39 -6.09
C ASP A 401 -18.74 3.80 -6.93
N PRO A 402 -19.00 3.27 -8.15
CA PRO A 402 -17.98 2.69 -9.01
C PRO A 402 -16.84 3.65 -9.38
N ALA A 403 -17.09 4.95 -9.53
CA ALA A 403 -16.04 5.91 -9.86
C ALA A 403 -15.10 6.15 -8.67
N GLN A 404 -15.65 6.31 -7.46
CA GLN A 404 -14.86 6.42 -6.24
C GLN A 404 -14.10 5.12 -5.93
N ARG A 405 -14.66 3.93 -6.22
CA ARG A 405 -13.93 2.65 -6.14
C ARG A 405 -12.72 2.63 -7.05
N ARG A 406 -12.88 3.02 -8.31
CA ARG A 406 -11.78 3.09 -9.29
C ARG A 406 -10.66 3.97 -8.77
N LYS A 407 -11.02 5.15 -8.27
CA LYS A 407 -10.09 6.09 -7.68
C LYS A 407 -9.32 5.49 -6.51
N ALA A 408 -10.00 4.88 -5.54
CA ALA A 408 -9.36 4.29 -4.37
C ALA A 408 -8.41 3.13 -4.72
N VAL A 409 -8.82 2.22 -5.62
CA VAL A 409 -7.97 1.09 -6.06
C VAL A 409 -6.75 1.60 -6.83
N GLY A 410 -6.95 2.49 -7.80
CA GLY A 410 -5.85 3.02 -8.59
C GLY A 410 -4.83 3.80 -7.74
N GLN A 411 -5.29 4.48 -6.68
CA GLN A 411 -4.44 5.20 -5.75
C GLN A 411 -3.48 4.23 -5.02
N ASN A 412 -4.02 3.15 -4.47
CA ASN A 412 -3.24 2.13 -3.78
C ASN A 412 -2.22 1.45 -4.71
N ILE A 413 -2.62 1.09 -5.94
CA ILE A 413 -1.72 0.47 -6.91
C ILE A 413 -0.61 1.44 -7.34
N PHE A 414 -0.95 2.70 -7.58
CA PHE A 414 0.01 3.74 -7.93
C PHE A 414 1.05 3.94 -6.82
N GLU A 415 0.61 4.21 -5.60
CA GLU A 415 1.49 4.50 -4.47
C GLU A 415 2.37 3.30 -4.12
N LEU A 416 1.80 2.09 -4.09
CA LEU A 416 2.59 0.88 -3.88
C LEU A 416 3.66 0.69 -4.96
N SER A 417 3.32 0.98 -6.22
CA SER A 417 4.28 0.89 -7.33
C SER A 417 5.45 1.87 -7.15
N MET A 418 5.16 3.09 -6.74
CA MET A 418 6.17 4.11 -6.43
C MET A 418 7.07 3.69 -5.26
N LEU A 419 6.49 3.13 -4.20
CA LEU A 419 7.22 2.60 -3.05
C LEU A 419 8.15 1.44 -3.43
N VAL A 420 7.68 0.51 -4.25
CA VAL A 420 8.51 -0.61 -4.76
C VAL A 420 9.65 -0.11 -5.62
N MET A 421 9.42 0.87 -6.50
CA MET A 421 10.50 1.45 -7.31
C MET A 421 11.56 2.14 -6.45
N ARG A 422 11.14 2.86 -5.40
CA ARG A 422 12.04 3.48 -4.43
C ARG A 422 12.82 2.46 -3.62
N ALA A 423 12.15 1.47 -3.05
CA ALA A 423 12.80 0.37 -2.33
C ALA A 423 13.80 -0.35 -3.24
N GLY A 424 13.43 -0.55 -4.50
CA GLY A 424 14.27 -0.98 -5.61
C GLY A 424 15.60 -0.22 -5.68
N TYR A 425 15.49 1.10 -5.89
CA TYR A 425 16.63 1.98 -6.03
C TYR A 425 17.52 2.00 -4.78
N ARG A 426 16.94 2.25 -3.60
CA ARG A 426 17.70 2.37 -2.33
C ARG A 426 18.44 1.09 -1.95
N ASN A 427 17.96 -0.06 -2.41
CA ASN A 427 18.57 -1.36 -2.12
C ASN A 427 19.42 -1.93 -3.27
N GLY A 428 19.71 -1.13 -4.30
CA GLY A 428 20.59 -1.53 -5.42
C GLY A 428 20.00 -2.64 -6.30
N LEU A 429 18.67 -2.73 -6.37
CA LEU A 429 17.97 -3.67 -7.22
C LEU A 429 18.00 -3.17 -8.66
N GLY A 430 18.25 -4.06 -9.62
CA GLY A 430 18.19 -3.66 -11.03
C GLY A 430 16.74 -3.47 -11.47
N VAL A 431 16.54 -2.63 -12.49
CA VAL A 431 15.22 -2.29 -13.04
C VAL A 431 14.38 -3.51 -13.46
N ARG A 432 15.03 -4.61 -13.87
CA ARG A 432 14.35 -5.87 -14.21
C ARG A 432 13.80 -6.59 -12.98
N ASP A 433 14.52 -6.56 -11.86
CA ASP A 433 14.04 -7.15 -10.60
C ASP A 433 12.85 -6.35 -10.08
N VAL A 434 12.95 -5.03 -10.10
CA VAL A 434 11.86 -4.11 -9.73
C VAL A 434 10.63 -4.36 -10.60
N ALA A 435 10.79 -4.44 -11.93
CA ALA A 435 9.69 -4.77 -12.84
C ALA A 435 9.07 -6.15 -12.55
N GLY A 436 9.90 -7.14 -12.19
CA GLY A 436 9.44 -8.47 -11.77
C GLY A 436 8.61 -8.44 -10.48
N ILE A 437 8.98 -7.60 -9.51
CA ILE A 437 8.22 -7.39 -8.27
C ILE A 437 6.88 -6.69 -8.59
N LEU A 438 6.90 -5.59 -9.34
CA LEU A 438 5.70 -4.85 -9.74
C LEU A 438 4.69 -5.73 -10.51
N ALA A 439 5.18 -6.54 -11.45
CA ALA A 439 4.33 -7.49 -12.16
C ALA A 439 3.76 -8.57 -11.22
N GLY A 440 4.54 -9.02 -10.23
CA GLY A 440 4.08 -9.95 -9.20
C GLY A 440 3.00 -9.34 -8.29
N VAL A 441 3.15 -8.06 -7.91
CA VAL A 441 2.16 -7.28 -7.15
C VAL A 441 0.84 -7.21 -7.91
N LEU A 442 0.86 -6.80 -9.18
CA LEU A 442 -0.35 -6.73 -10.02
C LEU A 442 -1.00 -8.10 -10.21
N GLN A 443 -0.20 -9.14 -10.44
CA GLN A 443 -0.69 -10.52 -10.57
C GLN A 443 -1.36 -11.00 -9.29
N ARG A 444 -0.74 -10.75 -8.13
CA ARG A 444 -1.30 -11.15 -6.83
C ARG A 444 -2.60 -10.41 -6.55
N HIS A 445 -2.62 -9.10 -6.77
CA HIS A 445 -3.83 -8.29 -6.61
C HIS A 445 -4.95 -8.76 -7.56
N ALA A 446 -4.63 -8.97 -8.84
CA ALA A 446 -5.59 -9.47 -9.84
C ALA A 446 -6.15 -10.86 -9.48
N SER A 447 -5.32 -11.75 -8.94
CA SER A 447 -5.77 -13.08 -8.50
C SER A 447 -6.60 -13.06 -7.22
N GLY A 448 -6.44 -12.01 -6.40
CA GLY A 448 -7.14 -11.87 -5.13
C GLY A 448 -8.50 -11.19 -5.27
N ILE A 449 -8.72 -10.42 -6.34
CA ILE A 449 -10.03 -9.85 -6.63
C ILE A 449 -10.83 -10.86 -7.45
N VAL A 450 -11.87 -11.42 -6.85
CA VAL A 450 -12.88 -12.18 -7.61
C VAL A 450 -13.76 -11.19 -8.33
N GLY A 451 -14.18 -11.54 -9.54
CA GLY A 451 -15.01 -10.79 -10.47
C GLY A 451 -15.48 -11.79 -11.54
N ASP A 452 -16.53 -11.49 -12.30
CA ASP A 452 -17.04 -12.38 -13.36
C ASP A 452 -16.05 -12.59 -14.52
N SER A 453 -14.93 -11.86 -14.53
CA SER A 453 -13.87 -11.98 -15.53
C SER A 453 -12.52 -11.98 -14.83
N ALA A 454 -11.82 -13.11 -14.86
CA ALA A 454 -10.44 -13.18 -14.41
C ALA A 454 -9.56 -12.25 -15.27
N ILE A 455 -8.89 -11.28 -14.66
CA ILE A 455 -7.91 -10.44 -15.36
C ILE A 455 -6.70 -11.30 -15.70
N LYS A 456 -6.51 -11.60 -16.99
CA LYS A 456 -5.30 -12.27 -17.46
C LYS A 456 -4.21 -11.24 -17.73
N ILE A 457 -3.08 -11.39 -17.05
CA ILE A 457 -1.90 -10.52 -17.23
C ILE A 457 -0.92 -11.19 -18.20
N ASP A 458 -0.72 -10.59 -19.36
CA ASP A 458 0.34 -10.93 -20.30
C ASP A 458 1.68 -10.34 -19.81
N ARG A 459 2.44 -11.16 -19.09
CA ARG A 459 3.74 -10.77 -18.54
C ARG A 459 4.77 -10.41 -19.61
N PRO A 460 4.88 -11.12 -20.76
CA PRO A 460 5.73 -10.71 -21.87
C PRO A 460 5.54 -9.27 -22.33
N ILE A 461 4.30 -8.74 -22.32
CA ILE A 461 4.01 -7.35 -22.67
C ILE A 461 4.22 -6.40 -21.48
N LEU A 462 3.78 -6.78 -20.28
CA LEU A 462 3.86 -5.92 -19.09
C LEU A 462 5.30 -5.68 -18.60
N LEU A 463 6.17 -6.69 -18.63
CA LEU A 463 7.53 -6.60 -18.08
C LEU A 463 8.41 -5.55 -18.77
N PRO A 464 8.45 -5.44 -20.12
CA PRO A 464 9.14 -4.36 -20.81
C PRO A 464 8.65 -2.96 -20.41
N LEU A 465 7.32 -2.77 -20.26
CA LEU A 465 6.72 -1.50 -19.85
C LEU A 465 7.19 -1.11 -18.44
N LEU A 466 7.03 -2.01 -17.48
CA LEU A 466 7.46 -1.79 -16.09
C LEU A 466 8.97 -1.56 -15.98
N THR A 467 9.77 -2.23 -16.81
CA THR A 467 11.23 -2.02 -16.87
C THR A 467 11.56 -0.59 -17.33
N GLY A 468 10.85 -0.08 -18.34
CA GLY A 468 10.99 1.30 -18.82
C GLY A 468 10.60 2.32 -17.75
N ILE A 469 9.48 2.09 -17.06
CA ILE A 469 8.99 2.92 -15.95
C ILE A 469 10.01 2.96 -14.80
N ALA A 470 10.44 1.79 -14.31
CA ALA A 470 11.43 1.70 -13.23
C ALA A 470 12.75 2.39 -13.58
N ARG A 471 13.21 2.29 -14.85
CA ARG A 471 14.39 2.99 -15.33
C ARG A 471 14.24 4.51 -15.25
N ARG A 472 13.09 5.05 -15.65
CA ARG A 472 12.82 6.50 -15.58
C ARG A 472 12.82 6.98 -14.13
N PHE A 473 12.12 6.26 -13.25
CA PHE A 473 12.10 6.57 -11.83
C PHE A 473 13.51 6.54 -11.22
N HIS A 474 14.29 5.48 -11.48
CA HIS A 474 15.68 5.37 -11.00
C HIS A 474 16.55 6.51 -11.52
N THR A 475 16.43 6.86 -12.80
CA THR A 475 17.19 7.96 -13.40
C THR A 475 16.85 9.30 -12.74
N PHE A 476 15.57 9.57 -12.51
CA PHE A 476 15.13 10.76 -11.78
C PHE A 476 15.70 10.76 -10.36
N TYR A 477 15.62 9.65 -9.64
CA TYR A 477 16.11 9.55 -8.27
C TYR A 477 17.61 9.86 -8.20
N VAL A 478 18.42 9.27 -9.10
CA VAL A 478 19.85 9.59 -9.21
C VAL A 478 20.05 11.09 -9.44
N LEU A 479 19.31 11.68 -10.38
CA LEU A 479 19.41 13.11 -10.66
C LEU A 479 19.05 13.97 -9.44
N ALA A 480 18.00 13.61 -8.71
CA ALA A 480 17.58 14.30 -7.51
C ALA A 480 18.65 14.23 -6.40
N ASP A 481 19.32 13.08 -6.24
CA ASP A 481 20.39 12.88 -5.26
C ASP A 481 21.65 13.70 -5.57
N ILE A 482 22.02 13.83 -6.85
CA ILE A 482 23.28 14.47 -7.26
C ILE A 482 23.12 15.97 -7.59
N MET A 483 21.90 16.45 -7.78
CA MET A 483 21.69 17.81 -8.27
C MET A 483 22.07 18.84 -7.19
N PRO A 484 22.93 19.83 -7.52
CA PRO A 484 23.27 20.90 -6.59
C PRO A 484 22.03 21.65 -6.09
N ARG A 485 21.97 21.93 -4.79
CA ARG A 485 20.84 22.65 -4.15
C ARG A 485 20.46 23.95 -4.87
N GLY A 486 21.43 24.69 -5.40
CA GLY A 486 21.19 25.92 -6.15
C GLY A 486 20.43 25.70 -7.48
N LEU A 487 20.63 24.56 -8.14
CA LEU A 487 19.88 24.19 -9.34
C LEU A 487 18.49 23.63 -8.99
N VAL A 488 18.40 22.81 -7.94
CA VAL A 488 17.12 22.33 -7.39
C VAL A 488 16.22 23.52 -7.06
N ARG A 489 16.74 24.51 -6.33
CA ARG A 489 16.00 25.74 -5.98
C ARG A 489 15.50 26.47 -7.22
N ARG A 490 16.36 26.72 -8.22
CA ARG A 490 15.96 27.41 -9.45
C ARG A 490 14.88 26.66 -10.24
N TYR A 491 14.98 25.34 -10.29
CA TYR A 491 13.96 24.50 -10.93
C TYR A 491 12.63 24.59 -10.17
N ASN A 492 12.66 24.36 -8.86
CA ASN A 492 11.47 24.42 -8.00
C ASN A 492 10.84 25.82 -7.99
N ASP A 493 11.63 26.91 -8.00
CA ASP A 493 11.14 28.29 -8.13
C ASP A 493 10.42 28.53 -9.46
N GLY A 494 10.86 27.87 -10.53
CA GLY A 494 10.22 27.91 -11.84
C GLY A 494 8.89 27.14 -11.85
N VAL A 495 8.89 25.92 -11.31
CA VAL A 495 7.69 25.09 -11.18
C VAL A 495 6.66 25.74 -10.26
N SER A 496 7.09 26.35 -9.16
CA SER A 496 6.21 27.03 -8.18
C SER A 496 5.32 28.11 -8.81
N ARG A 497 5.71 28.67 -9.96
CA ARG A 497 4.96 29.73 -10.67
C ARG A 497 3.79 29.19 -11.49
N VAL A 498 3.76 27.90 -11.77
CA VAL A 498 2.78 27.26 -12.66
C VAL A 498 1.94 26.19 -11.95
N VAL A 499 2.15 25.99 -10.65
CA VAL A 499 1.44 25.02 -9.81
C VAL A 499 0.55 25.73 -8.79
N VAL A 500 -0.54 25.07 -8.38
CA VAL A 500 -1.53 25.63 -7.46
C VAL A 500 -1.00 25.68 -6.03
N ARG A 501 -0.21 24.69 -5.61
CA ARG A 501 0.39 24.62 -4.27
C ARG A 501 1.86 25.04 -4.32
N PRO A 502 2.28 26.08 -3.58
CA PRO A 502 3.66 26.51 -3.59
C PRO A 502 4.59 25.42 -3.04
N ILE A 503 5.72 25.22 -3.69
CA ILE A 503 6.75 24.29 -3.23
C ILE A 503 7.49 24.94 -2.07
N GLN A 504 7.59 24.22 -0.94
CA GLN A 504 8.27 24.75 0.24
C GLN A 504 9.76 25.04 -0.05
N ALA A 505 10.27 26.13 0.54
CA ALA A 505 11.67 26.47 0.43
C ALA A 505 12.56 25.35 0.96
N GLY A 506 13.55 24.91 0.17
CA GLY A 506 14.43 23.81 0.54
C GLY A 506 13.89 22.41 0.26
N ALA A 507 12.71 22.28 -0.36
CA ALA A 507 12.18 21.00 -0.82
C ALA A 507 13.15 20.27 -1.79
N PRO A 508 13.10 18.93 -1.83
CA PRO A 508 13.83 18.15 -2.83
C PRO A 508 13.41 18.56 -4.25
N LEU A 509 14.19 18.12 -5.25
CA LEU A 509 13.83 18.33 -6.66
C LEU A 509 12.42 17.81 -6.92
N VAL A 510 11.51 18.66 -7.38
CA VAL A 510 10.15 18.21 -7.72
C VAL A 510 10.21 17.12 -8.77
N MET A 511 9.40 16.09 -8.61
CA MET A 511 9.25 15.03 -9.62
C MET A 511 8.26 15.48 -10.70
N PRO A 512 8.72 15.74 -11.94
CA PRO A 512 7.80 16.01 -13.04
C PRO A 512 6.78 14.89 -13.26
N GLY A 513 5.53 15.24 -13.57
CA GLY A 513 4.46 14.29 -13.87
C GLY A 513 4.79 13.32 -15.01
N GLU A 514 5.64 13.73 -15.96
CA GLU A 514 6.10 12.92 -17.10
C GLU A 514 6.88 11.66 -16.69
N ILE A 515 7.44 11.64 -15.47
CA ILE A 515 8.13 10.46 -14.92
C ILE A 515 7.10 9.38 -14.57
N VAL A 516 5.95 9.77 -14.03
CA VAL A 516 4.92 8.87 -13.51
C VAL A 516 3.78 8.63 -14.50
N GLN A 517 3.62 9.49 -15.51
CA GLN A 517 2.57 9.36 -16.52
C GLN A 517 2.54 8.00 -17.23
N PRO A 518 3.67 7.35 -17.60
CA PRO A 518 3.62 6.01 -18.18
C PRO A 518 3.15 4.95 -17.18
N LEU A 519 3.48 5.08 -15.88
CA LEU A 519 2.92 4.20 -14.85
C LEU A 519 1.40 4.34 -14.80
N ILE A 520 0.88 5.58 -14.83
CA ILE A 520 -0.55 5.84 -14.80
C ILE A 520 -1.24 5.31 -16.06
N MET A 521 -0.78 5.72 -17.24
CA MET A 521 -1.46 5.45 -18.51
C MET A 521 -1.28 4.05 -19.06
N ASP A 522 -0.12 3.44 -18.79
CA ASP A 522 0.21 2.14 -19.38
C ASP A 522 -0.04 1.00 -18.40
N VAL A 523 -0.18 1.29 -17.09
CA VAL A 523 -0.33 0.26 -16.05
C VAL A 523 -1.56 0.51 -15.17
N VAL A 524 -1.64 1.61 -14.42
CA VAL A 524 -2.71 1.81 -13.42
C VAL A 524 -4.08 1.96 -14.07
N LYS A 525 -4.24 2.88 -15.03
CA LYS A 525 -5.51 3.12 -15.73
C LYS A 525 -6.03 1.85 -16.42
N PRO A 526 -5.27 1.18 -17.31
CA PRO A 526 -5.74 -0.05 -17.95
C PRO A 526 -6.12 -1.14 -16.94
N TYR A 527 -5.36 -1.25 -15.85
CA TYR A 527 -5.62 -2.22 -14.79
C TYR A 527 -6.96 -1.95 -14.08
N VAL A 528 -7.19 -0.71 -13.67
CA VAL A 528 -8.40 -0.30 -12.94
C VAL A 528 -9.64 -0.37 -13.84
N GLU A 529 -9.53 0.05 -15.10
CA GLU A 529 -10.60 -0.06 -16.10
C GLU A 529 -10.96 -1.53 -16.36
N ALA A 530 -9.98 -2.41 -16.47
CA ALA A 530 -10.22 -3.84 -16.64
C ALA A 530 -10.87 -4.48 -15.41
N LEU A 531 -10.57 -3.97 -14.22
CA LEU A 531 -11.02 -4.52 -12.93
C LEU A 531 -12.45 -4.13 -12.57
N ILE A 532 -12.79 -2.85 -12.68
CA ILE A 532 -14.08 -2.32 -12.20
C ILE A 532 -15.08 -2.12 -13.36
N GLY A 533 -14.62 -2.23 -14.60
CA GLY A 533 -15.44 -1.94 -15.78
C GLY A 533 -15.69 -0.45 -15.98
N GLY A 534 -15.99 -0.10 -17.23
CA GLY A 534 -16.16 1.28 -17.68
C GLY A 534 -14.91 1.84 -18.37
N PHE A 535 -15.13 2.83 -19.24
CA PHE A 535 -14.08 3.57 -19.94
C PHE A 535 -13.82 4.87 -19.18
N HIS A 536 -12.57 5.15 -18.78
CA HIS A 536 -12.19 6.50 -18.41
C HIS A 536 -12.02 7.31 -19.69
N GLY A 537 -13.12 7.92 -20.14
CA GLY A 537 -13.13 8.82 -21.27
C GLY A 537 -12.18 9.99 -21.05
N SER A 538 -11.10 10.02 -21.83
CA SER A 538 -10.29 11.23 -22.01
C SER A 538 -11.01 12.09 -23.05
N PRO A 539 -11.45 13.33 -22.74
CA PRO A 539 -11.98 14.21 -23.77
C PRO A 539 -10.86 14.51 -24.80
N GLY A 540 -11.03 14.06 -26.04
CA GLY A 540 -10.24 14.57 -27.18
C GLY A 540 -8.98 13.80 -27.61
N GLU A 541 -8.89 12.49 -27.40
CA GLU A 541 -7.72 11.66 -27.78
C GLU A 541 -7.25 11.83 -29.24
N GLY A 542 -8.14 12.21 -30.17
CA GLY A 542 -7.81 12.35 -31.60
C GLY A 542 -7.14 13.66 -32.01
N LYS A 543 -7.39 14.79 -31.32
CA LYS A 543 -6.92 16.12 -31.74
C LYS A 543 -5.58 16.52 -31.10
N LEU A 544 -5.29 15.98 -29.92
CA LEU A 544 -4.16 16.35 -29.06
C LEU A 544 -2.79 15.88 -29.57
N TRP A 545 -2.74 14.76 -30.29
CA TRP A 545 -1.50 14.22 -30.86
C TRP A 545 -0.92 15.08 -31.98
N VAL A 546 -1.78 15.75 -32.76
CA VAL A 546 -1.39 16.58 -33.90
C VAL A 546 -0.70 17.87 -33.44
N ASP A 547 -1.14 18.44 -32.32
CA ASP A 547 -0.58 19.70 -31.80
C ASP A 547 0.74 19.51 -31.05
N PHE A 548 0.94 18.37 -30.38
CA PHE A 548 2.24 18.01 -29.78
C PHE A 548 3.34 17.82 -30.83
N LEU A 549 3.02 17.16 -31.96
CA LEU A 549 3.95 16.96 -33.07
C LEU A 549 4.39 18.29 -33.71
N LYS A 550 3.48 19.27 -33.84
CA LYS A 550 3.80 20.60 -34.38
C LYS A 550 4.75 21.40 -33.48
N ARG A 551 4.69 21.24 -32.15
CA ARG A 551 5.57 21.96 -31.20
C ARG A 551 6.96 21.35 -31.08
N SER A 552 7.12 20.06 -31.37
CA SER A 552 8.40 19.34 -31.29
C SER A 552 9.38 19.68 -32.43
N PHE A 553 8.89 20.27 -33.52
CA PHE A 553 9.63 20.50 -34.75
C PHE A 553 10.48 21.80 -34.78
N PHE A 554 10.37 22.68 -33.78
CA PHE A 554 11.02 24.00 -33.78
C PHE A 554 12.43 24.06 -33.17
N TRP A 555 13.08 22.93 -32.89
CA TRP A 555 14.49 22.90 -32.44
C TRP A 555 15.45 22.64 -33.60
N ASP A 556 15.63 23.66 -34.47
CA ASP A 556 16.67 23.65 -35.49
C ASP A 556 18.06 23.95 -34.88
N THR A 557 19.08 23.27 -35.38
CA THR A 557 20.36 22.99 -34.70
C THR A 557 21.55 23.57 -35.45
N SER A 558 22.03 24.76 -35.06
CA SER A 558 23.28 25.36 -35.58
C SER A 558 24.36 25.52 -34.49
N SER A 559 25.24 24.51 -34.39
CA SER A 559 26.69 24.58 -34.05
C SER A 559 27.21 23.27 -33.43
N ARG A 560 28.40 22.83 -33.86
CA ARG A 560 29.03 21.55 -33.47
C ARG A 560 29.38 21.46 -31.97
N PHE A 561 29.68 22.58 -31.30
CA PHE A 561 30.00 22.59 -29.87
C PHE A 561 28.76 22.38 -28.98
N LYS A 562 27.58 22.82 -29.43
CA LYS A 562 26.31 22.51 -28.77
C LYS A 562 25.92 21.04 -28.93
N LYS A 563 26.31 20.33 -30.01
CA LYS A 563 25.96 18.91 -30.20
C LYS A 563 26.54 18.00 -29.12
N ILE A 564 27.79 18.19 -28.70
CA ILE A 564 28.46 17.32 -27.73
C ILE A 564 27.91 17.56 -26.31
N VAL A 565 27.74 18.83 -25.94
CA VAL A 565 27.15 19.23 -24.66
C VAL A 565 25.65 18.89 -24.61
N SER A 566 24.92 19.07 -25.72
CA SER A 566 23.51 18.66 -25.80
C SER A 566 23.35 17.16 -25.77
N LEU A 567 24.29 16.34 -26.27
CA LEU A 567 24.12 14.88 -26.23
C LEU A 567 24.25 14.31 -24.81
N ALA A 568 25.17 14.83 -24.00
CA ALA A 568 25.39 14.34 -22.64
C ALA A 568 24.35 14.87 -21.64
N ILE A 569 23.83 16.07 -21.87
CA ILE A 569 22.91 16.75 -20.94
C ILE A 569 21.46 16.72 -21.43
N ARG A 570 21.21 16.33 -22.69
CA ARG A 570 19.85 16.09 -23.21
C ARG A 570 19.07 15.16 -22.31
N PRO A 571 19.55 13.98 -21.88
CA PRO A 571 18.73 13.11 -21.05
C PRO A 571 18.35 13.74 -19.72
N ALA A 572 19.25 14.49 -19.09
CA ALA A 572 18.95 15.20 -17.86
C ALA A 572 17.97 16.38 -18.08
N ILE A 573 18.22 17.23 -19.09
CA ILE A 573 17.36 18.38 -19.42
C ILE A 573 16.00 17.91 -19.94
N ALA A 574 15.95 16.83 -20.68
CA ALA A 574 14.77 16.35 -21.36
C ALA A 574 13.95 15.37 -20.50
N LEU A 575 14.53 14.87 -19.39
CA LEU A 575 13.81 14.28 -18.26
C LEU A 575 13.31 15.37 -17.28
N LEU A 576 14.06 16.47 -17.08
CA LEU A 576 13.67 17.61 -16.23
C LEU A 576 12.63 18.54 -16.87
N LEU A 577 12.66 18.67 -18.18
CA LEU A 577 11.76 19.51 -18.98
C LEU A 577 10.86 18.66 -19.90
N GLY A 578 10.71 17.35 -19.65
CA GLY A 578 9.81 16.49 -20.44
C GLY A 578 10.12 16.32 -21.94
N PHE A 579 11.22 16.87 -22.47
CA PHE A 579 11.55 16.85 -23.91
C PHE A 579 12.07 15.51 -24.47
N GLU A 580 12.45 14.51 -23.66
CA GLU A 580 13.02 13.24 -24.18
C GLU A 580 12.02 12.11 -24.27
N THR A 581 10.74 12.46 -24.18
CA THR A 581 9.70 11.53 -24.54
C THR A 581 8.89 12.15 -25.65
N ALA A 582 9.53 12.27 -26.82
CA ALA A 582 8.80 11.88 -28.03
C ALA A 582 8.09 10.55 -27.67
N PRO A 583 6.77 10.49 -27.75
CA PRO A 583 6.04 9.29 -27.44
C PRO A 583 6.58 8.22 -28.39
N TYR A 584 6.90 7.05 -27.86
CA TYR A 584 6.73 5.81 -28.60
C TYR A 584 7.09 5.87 -30.10
N LEU A 585 8.37 5.79 -30.47
CA LEU A 585 8.74 5.21 -31.76
C LEU A 585 8.59 3.67 -31.71
N GLY A 586 7.48 3.19 -31.15
CA GLY A 586 6.87 1.96 -31.62
C GLY A 586 6.10 2.38 -32.87
N LYS A 587 6.41 1.77 -34.01
CA LYS A 587 5.75 2.01 -35.29
C LYS A 587 4.28 2.40 -35.13
N LEU A 588 3.95 3.57 -35.69
CA LEU A 588 2.61 4.05 -36.00
C LEU A 588 1.66 2.89 -36.32
N GLY A 589 0.50 2.85 -35.67
CA GLY A 589 -0.64 2.03 -36.11
C GLY A 589 -0.78 0.63 -35.53
N ARG A 590 0.04 0.19 -34.57
CA ARG A 590 -0.32 -0.98 -33.75
C ARG A 590 -1.07 -0.48 -32.52
N PHE A 591 -2.37 -0.79 -32.44
CA PHE A 591 -3.09 -0.87 -31.16
C PHE A 591 -2.13 -1.45 -30.13
N ARG A 592 -1.85 -0.71 -29.05
CA ARG A 592 -1.01 -1.21 -27.96
C ARG A 592 -1.55 -2.59 -27.62
N GLN A 593 -0.74 -3.64 -27.83
CA GLN A 593 -1.18 -4.98 -27.46
C GLN A 593 -1.52 -4.90 -25.98
N SER A 594 -2.79 -5.15 -25.67
CA SER A 594 -3.24 -5.06 -24.29
C SER A 594 -2.49 -6.13 -23.51
N TRP A 595 -1.74 -5.72 -22.49
CA TRP A 595 -1.16 -6.67 -21.54
C TRP A 595 -2.22 -7.26 -20.62
N ILE A 596 -3.47 -6.80 -20.75
CA ILE A 596 -4.65 -7.33 -20.08
C ILE A 596 -5.53 -8.06 -21.09
N GLY A 597 -5.67 -9.37 -20.93
CA GLY A 597 -6.69 -10.15 -21.60
C GLY A 597 -7.97 -10.18 -20.76
N GLN A 598 -9.10 -9.76 -21.33
CA GLN A 598 -10.42 -10.05 -20.79
C GLN A 598 -10.96 -11.32 -21.46
N GLU A 599 -11.22 -12.37 -20.70
CA GLU A 599 -12.15 -13.41 -21.16
C GLU A 599 -13.56 -12.88 -20.97
N ARG A 600 -14.12 -12.28 -22.03
CA ARG A 600 -15.57 -12.13 -22.07
C ARG A 600 -16.15 -13.53 -22.20
N GLY A 601 -16.86 -13.98 -21.17
CA GLY A 601 -17.72 -15.16 -21.27
C GLY A 601 -18.58 -15.00 -22.51
N ILE A 602 -18.37 -15.86 -23.50
CA ILE A 602 -19.25 -15.95 -24.66
C ILE A 602 -20.57 -16.48 -24.10
N ILE A 603 -21.55 -15.60 -23.89
CA ILE A 603 -22.94 -16.01 -23.87
C ILE A 603 -23.21 -16.45 -25.30
N LYS A 604 -23.10 -17.76 -25.56
CA LYS A 604 -23.71 -18.36 -26.75
C LYS A 604 -25.20 -18.11 -26.61
N GLY A 605 -25.76 -17.52 -27.66
CA GLY A 605 -27.13 -17.04 -27.67
C GLY A 605 -28.16 -18.09 -27.24
N SER A 606 -29.18 -17.59 -26.57
CA SER A 606 -30.56 -18.07 -26.66
C SER A 606 -31.38 -16.95 -27.27
#